data_AF-A0A4Q3EQU0-F1
#
_entry.id   AF-A0A4Q3EQU0-F1
#
_cell.length_a   1.000
_cell.length_b   1.000
_cell.length_c   1.000
_cell.angle_alpha   90.00
_cell.angle_beta   90.00
_cell.angle_gamma   90.00
#
_symmetry.space_group_name_H-M   'P 1'
#
loop_
_entity.id
_entity.type
_entity.pdbx_description
1 polymer ?
#
loop_
_entity_poly.entity_id
_entity_poly.type
_entity_poly.pdbx_seq_one_letter_code
_entity_poly.pdbx_strand_id
1 'polypeptide(L)'
;MKYILIIIAILGFSLNSNLAIAQIDPHFSQYYANPLWLNPGLTGVTDGDYRVNVNAKQQWTNLNNGYLTAGASFDMAPKKNLALGAMVINQRA
;
A
#
# COMPACT_ATOMS: atom_id res chain seq x y z
N MET A 1 38.69 14.91 -25.14
CA MET A 1 37.37 15.49 -24.77
C MET A 1 36.28 14.44 -24.60
N LYS A 2 36.15 13.43 -25.49
CA LYS A 2 35.14 12.35 -25.38
C LYS A 2 35.08 11.65 -24.01
N TYR A 3 36.22 11.30 -23.42
CA TYR A 3 36.27 10.58 -22.13
C TYR A 3 35.88 11.44 -20.93
N ILE A 4 36.13 12.75 -20.98
CA ILE A 4 35.78 13.68 -19.90
C ILE A 4 34.25 13.82 -19.78
N LEU A 5 33.55 13.89 -20.91
CA LEU A 5 32.09 13.93 -20.93
C LEU A 5 31.46 12.65 -20.36
N ILE A 6 32.05 11.49 -20.65
CA ILE A 6 31.61 10.20 -20.10
C ILE A 6 31.79 10.16 -18.58
N ILE A 7 32.94 10.64 -18.08
CA ILE A 7 33.23 10.68 -16.65
C ILE A 7 32.23 11.61 -15.92
N ILE A 8 31.95 12.79 -16.49
CA ILE A 8 30.99 13.74 -15.91
C ILE A 8 29.57 13.14 -15.87
N ALA A 9 29.15 12.43 -16.93
CA ALA A 9 27.85 11.78 -16.98
C ALA A 9 27.69 10.68 -15.92
N ILE A 10 28.73 9.87 -15.71
CA ILE A 10 28.73 8.80 -14.70
C ILE A 10 28.70 9.40 -13.28
N LEU A 11 29.48 10.45 -13.03
CA LEU A 11 29.46 11.17 -11.75
C LEU A 11 28.12 11.86 -11.48
N GLY A 12 27.48 12.43 -12.51
CA GLY A 12 26.14 13.00 -12.37
C GLY A 12 25.09 11.96 -12.00
N PHE A 13 25.19 10.75 -12.56
CA PHE A 13 24.26 9.66 -12.26
C PHE A 13 24.45 9.10 -10.85
N SER A 14 25.68 8.98 -10.36
CA SER A 14 25.97 8.42 -9.03
C SER A 14 25.57 9.33 -7.85
N LEU A 15 25.38 10.63 -8.09
CA LEU A 15 24.97 11.60 -7.05
C LEU A 15 23.46 11.59 -6.74
N ASN A 16 22.66 10.81 -7.47
CA ASN A 16 21.21 10.69 -7.29
C ASN A 16 20.80 9.46 -6.44
N SER A 17 21.62 9.07 -5.45
CA SER A 17 21.28 7.98 -4.54
C SER A 17 20.30 8.46 -3.46
N ASN A 18 19.00 8.34 -3.74
CA ASN A 18 17.99 8.49 -2.70
C ASN A 18 18.11 7.36 -1.65
N LEU A 19 17.82 7.68 -0.39
CA LEU A 19 17.71 6.69 0.69
C LEU A 19 16.60 5.69 0.33
N ALA A 20 16.96 4.42 0.17
CA ALA A 20 16.00 3.35 0.00
C ALA A 20 15.28 3.11 1.34
N ILE A 21 13.99 3.40 1.39
CA ILE A 21 13.13 3.01 2.52
C ILE A 21 12.63 1.61 2.22
N ALA A 22 12.99 0.63 3.05
CA ALA A 22 12.45 -0.71 2.93
C ALA A 22 10.94 -0.66 3.20
N GLN A 23 10.15 -0.99 2.19
CA GLN A 23 8.71 -1.10 2.33
C GLN A 23 8.39 -2.51 2.82
N ILE A 24 7.60 -2.61 3.87
CA ILE A 24 7.04 -3.88 4.33
C ILE A 24 5.76 -4.12 3.55
N ASP A 25 5.39 -5.38 3.34
CA ASP A 25 4.11 -5.75 2.72
C ASP A 25 3.23 -6.48 3.76
N PRO A 26 2.54 -5.74 4.65
CA PRO A 26 1.76 -6.34 5.71
C PRO A 26 0.46 -6.91 5.15
N HIS A 27 0.34 -8.22 5.28
CA HIS A 27 -0.87 -8.94 4.91
C HIS A 27 -1.72 -9.22 6.14
N PHE A 28 -2.99 -8.83 6.08
CA PHE A 28 -4.00 -9.26 7.03
C PHE A 28 -4.29 -10.75 6.84
N SER A 29 -4.48 -11.49 7.95
CA SER A 29 -4.86 -12.92 7.87
C SER A 29 -6.23 -13.09 7.20
N GLN A 30 -7.12 -12.12 7.39
CA GLN A 30 -8.42 -12.05 6.72
C GLN A 30 -8.30 -11.19 5.45
N TYR A 31 -7.44 -11.59 4.51
CA TYR A 31 -7.22 -10.83 3.26
C TYR A 31 -8.51 -10.68 2.44
N TYR A 32 -9.42 -11.67 2.50
CA TYR A 32 -10.71 -11.65 1.82
C TYR A 32 -11.65 -10.55 2.35
N ALA A 33 -11.45 -10.10 3.59
CA ALA A 33 -12.20 -9.02 4.22
C ALA A 33 -11.62 -7.62 3.86
N ASN A 34 -10.63 -7.55 2.97
CA ASN A 34 -10.09 -6.30 2.44
C ASN A 34 -9.94 -6.37 0.91
N PRO A 35 -11.06 -6.30 0.16
CA PRO A 35 -11.08 -6.48 -1.28
C PRO A 35 -10.30 -5.40 -2.04
N LEU A 36 -10.26 -4.17 -1.53
CA LEU A 36 -9.49 -3.07 -2.14
C LEU A 36 -7.98 -3.31 -2.09
N TRP A 37 -7.47 -3.99 -1.05
CA TRP A 37 -6.08 -4.42 -0.97
C TRP A 37 -5.80 -5.63 -1.88
N LEU A 38 -6.74 -6.57 -1.92
CA LEU A 38 -6.59 -7.80 -2.69
C LEU A 38 -6.57 -7.54 -4.20
N ASN A 39 -7.51 -6.73 -4.70
CA ASN A 39 -7.61 -6.38 -6.11
C ASN A 39 -8.47 -5.11 -6.29
N PRO A 40 -7.92 -4.01 -6.84
CA PRO A 40 -8.70 -2.80 -7.14
C PRO A 40 -9.93 -3.04 -8.04
N GLY A 41 -9.94 -4.10 -8.86
CA GLY A 41 -11.09 -4.49 -9.67
C GLY A 41 -12.31 -4.98 -8.87
N LEU A 42 -12.16 -5.25 -7.57
CA LEU A 42 -13.24 -5.59 -6.65
C LEU A 42 -13.91 -4.36 -5.99
N THR A 43 -13.47 -3.15 -6.35
CA THR A 43 -14.10 -1.89 -5.91
C THR A 43 -15.56 -1.87 -6.33
N GLY A 44 -16.48 -1.65 -5.38
CA GLY A 44 -17.92 -1.60 -5.64
C GLY A 44 -18.55 -2.96 -5.97
N VAL A 45 -17.79 -4.06 -5.96
CA VAL A 45 -18.31 -5.42 -6.06
C VAL A 45 -18.70 -5.87 -4.65
N THR A 46 -19.91 -5.53 -4.25
CA THR A 46 -20.49 -5.85 -2.94
C THR A 46 -22.01 -5.96 -3.05
N ASP A 47 -22.65 -6.70 -2.14
CA ASP A 47 -24.11 -6.93 -2.15
C ASP A 47 -24.94 -5.71 -1.69
N GLY A 48 -24.28 -4.57 -1.40
CA GLY A 48 -24.91 -3.34 -0.94
C GLY A 48 -24.39 -2.11 -1.68
N ASP A 49 -24.96 -0.94 -1.40
CA ASP A 49 -24.58 0.31 -2.07
C ASP A 49 -23.22 0.85 -1.61
N TYR A 50 -22.87 0.55 -0.35
CA TYR A 50 -21.67 1.05 0.32
C TYR A 50 -21.03 -0.06 1.13
N ARG A 51 -19.69 -0.09 1.15
CA ARG A 51 -18.91 -0.99 1.99
C ARG A 51 -17.84 -0.19 2.75
N VAL A 52 -17.74 -0.43 4.05
CA VAL A 52 -16.67 0.07 4.92
C VAL A 52 -15.98 -1.13 5.55
N ASN A 53 -14.65 -1.17 5.53
CA ASN A 53 -13.87 -2.18 6.23
C ASN A 53 -12.85 -1.51 7.16
N VAL A 54 -12.64 -2.12 8.33
CA VAL A 54 -11.59 -1.77 9.26
C VAL A 54 -10.86 -3.05 9.63
N ASN A 55 -9.54 -3.08 9.46
CA ASN A 55 -8.71 -4.24 9.75
C ASN A 55 -7.54 -3.83 10.64
N ALA A 56 -7.24 -4.64 11.64
CA ALA A 56 -6.07 -4.46 12.49
C ALA A 56 -5.34 -5.79 12.66
N LYS A 57 -4.02 -5.76 12.63
CA LYS A 57 -3.17 -6.92 12.86
C LYS A 57 -2.01 -6.53 13.76
N GLN A 58 -1.89 -7.23 14.87
CA GLN A 58 -0.76 -7.11 15.78
C GLN A 58 0.20 -8.28 15.55
N GLN A 59 1.49 -7.99 15.44
CA GLN A 59 2.56 -8.97 15.31
C GLN A 59 3.56 -8.84 16.47
N TRP A 60 4.15 -9.97 16.85
CA TRP A 60 5.12 -10.06 17.93
C TRP A 60 4.62 -9.44 19.24
N THR A 61 3.39 -9.77 19.62
CA THR A 61 2.69 -9.27 20.83
C THR A 61 3.47 -9.47 22.13
N ASN A 62 4.36 -10.46 22.18
CA ASN A 62 5.19 -10.76 23.35
C ASN A 62 6.44 -9.86 23.46
N LEU A 63 6.77 -9.07 22.43
CA LEU A 63 7.85 -8.09 22.45
C LEU A 63 7.31 -6.73 22.90
N ASN A 64 8.09 -6.01 23.69
CA ASN A 64 7.79 -4.61 24.02
C ASN A 64 7.89 -3.79 22.72
N ASN A 65 6.89 -2.96 22.41
CA ASN A 65 6.71 -2.28 21.11
C ASN A 65 6.53 -3.22 19.90
N GLY A 66 5.70 -4.26 20.03
CA GLY A 66 5.25 -5.06 18.88
C GLY A 66 4.57 -4.22 17.80
N TYR A 67 4.54 -4.75 16.57
CA TYR A 67 4.10 -3.99 15.40
C TYR A 67 2.59 -4.09 15.20
N LEU A 68 1.95 -2.95 14.94
CA LEU A 68 0.52 -2.83 14.69
C LEU A 68 0.29 -2.27 13.29
N THR A 69 -0.21 -3.11 12.38
CA THR A 69 -0.74 -2.66 11.11
C THR A 69 -2.24 -2.44 11.24
N ALA A 70 -2.70 -1.24 10.91
CA ALA A 70 -4.12 -0.90 10.88
C ALA A 70 -4.49 -0.34 9.51
N GLY A 71 -5.66 -0.70 9.00
CA GLY A 71 -6.17 -0.22 7.73
C GLY A 71 -7.66 0.05 7.79
N ALA A 72 -8.09 1.01 7.00
CA ALA A 72 -9.50 1.32 6.79
C ALA A 72 -9.73 1.49 5.28
N SER A 73 -10.88 1.01 4.81
CA SER A 73 -11.24 1.14 3.41
C SER A 73 -12.73 1.40 3.25
N PHE A 74 -13.06 2.08 2.16
CA PHE A 74 -14.43 2.38 1.77
C PHE A 74 -14.57 2.23 0.25
N ASP A 75 -15.68 1.66 -0.19
CA ASP A 75 -16.03 1.59 -1.60
C ASP A 75 -17.54 1.57 -1.86
N MET A 76 -17.92 2.00 -3.06
CA MET A 76 -19.30 2.06 -3.56
C MET A 76 -19.37 1.94 -5.09
N ALA A 77 -20.53 1.54 -5.60
CA ALA A 77 -20.83 1.49 -7.04
C ALA A 77 -22.06 2.37 -7.38
N PRO A 78 -21.90 3.71 -7.46
CA PRO A 78 -23.03 4.63 -7.63
C PRO A 78 -23.75 4.50 -8.98
N LYS A 79 -23.08 3.95 -10.00
CA LYS A 79 -23.68 3.66 -11.31
C LYS A 79 -23.17 2.31 -11.82
N LYS A 80 -23.97 1.67 -12.68
CA LYS A 80 -23.53 0.49 -13.41
C LYS A 80 -22.23 0.78 -14.16
N ASN A 81 -21.22 -0.08 -13.97
CA ASN A 81 -19.86 0.04 -14.53
C ASN A 81 -19.01 1.20 -14.00
N LEU A 82 -19.41 1.89 -12.93
CA LEU A 82 -18.59 2.90 -12.26
C LEU A 82 -18.55 2.60 -10.76
N ALA A 83 -17.35 2.33 -10.26
CA ALA A 83 -17.10 2.13 -8.85
C ALA A 83 -16.01 3.09 -8.36
N LEU A 84 -16.14 3.51 -7.11
CA LEU A 84 -15.21 4.39 -6.42
C LEU A 84 -14.83 3.76 -5.10
N GLY A 85 -13.55 3.83 -4.75
CA GLY A 85 -13.08 3.31 -3.48
C GLY A 85 -11.72 3.89 -3.11
N ALA A 86 -11.47 3.90 -1.82
CA ALA A 86 -10.22 4.35 -1.25
C ALA A 86 -9.85 3.47 -0.05
N MET A 87 -8.55 3.25 0.12
CA MET A 87 -8.01 2.52 1.25
C MET A 87 -6.82 3.29 1.81
N VAL A 88 -6.77 3.36 3.14
CA VAL A 88 -5.61 3.81 3.88
C VAL A 88 -5.10 2.66 4.73
N ILE A 89 -3.78 2.46 4.72
CA ILE A 89 -3.11 1.46 5.54
C ILE A 89 -1.91 2.10 6.23
N ASN A 90 -1.87 1.94 7.54
CA ASN A 90 -0.73 2.31 8.36
C ASN A 90 0.12 1.05 8.56
N GLN A 91 1.27 1.03 7.90
CA GLN A 91 2.22 -0.07 7.89
C GLN A 91 3.45 0.24 8.76
N ARG A 92 3.26 0.99 9.85
CA ARG A 92 4.34 1.23 10.81
C ARG A 92 4.71 -0.12 11.47
N ALA A 93 5.70 -0.79 10.88
CA ALA A 93 6.57 -1.64 11.63
C ALA A 93 7.68 -0.73 12.19
#